data_AF-A0A2T4CSR7-F1
#
_entry.id   AF-A0A2T4CSR7-F1
#
_cell.length_a   1.000
_cell.length_b   1.000
_cell.length_c   1.000
_cell.angle_alpha   90.00
_cell.angle_beta   90.00
_cell.angle_gamma   90.00
#
_symmetry.space_group_name_H-M   'P 1'
#
loop_
_entity.id
_entity.type
_entity.pdbx_description
1 polymer ?
#
loop_
_entity_poly.entity_id
_entity_poly.type
_entity_poly.pdbx_seq_one_letter_code
_entity_poly.pdbx_strand_id
1 'polypeptide(L)' 'SKGCGDILVHPQQALVLVNTKPGSGHDLLELAQSIVRSVAEAFQIQLEVEVRLLGPSDLIEM' A
#
# COMPACT_ATOMS: atom_id res chain seq x y z
N SER A 1 8.74 -3.89 11.34
CA SER A 1 8.21 -3.15 10.18
C SER A 1 6.84 -3.71 9.84
N LYS A 2 5.85 -2.88 9.50
CA LYS A 2 4.59 -3.37 8.91
C LYS A 2 4.87 -3.74 7.44
N GLY A 3 4.37 -4.88 6.99
CA GLY A 3 4.53 -5.39 5.64
C GLY A 3 3.54 -6.50 5.31
N CYS A 4 3.42 -6.80 4.02
CA CYS A 4 2.72 -7.97 3.49
C CYS A 4 3.64 -8.64 2.47
N GLY A 5 3.89 -9.95 2.64
CA GLY A 5 4.88 -10.67 1.83
C GLY A 5 6.25 -9.98 1.80
N ASP A 6 6.75 -9.70 0.60
CA ASP A 6 8.02 -9.02 0.34
C ASP A 6 7.90 -7.49 0.21
N ILE A 7 6.69 -6.95 0.43
CA ILE A 7 6.39 -5.51 0.44
C ILE A 7 6.41 -4.99 1.88
N LEU A 8 7.10 -3.86 2.10
CA LEU A 8 7.29 -3.28 3.43
C LEU A 8 7.06 -1.77 3.40
N VAL A 9 6.65 -1.21 4.54
CA VAL A 9 6.70 0.24 4.74
C VAL A 9 8.17 0.68 4.93
N HIS A 10 8.62 1.69 4.20
CA HIS A 10 9.97 2.22 4.31
C HIS A 10 10.23 2.73 5.74
N PRO A 11 11.33 2.29 6.40
CA PRO A 11 11.56 2.53 7.82
C PRO A 11 11.74 4.02 8.19
N GLN A 12 12.16 4.84 7.23
CA GLN A 12 12.41 6.27 7.44
C GLN A 12 11.32 7.17 6.82
N GLN A 13 10.38 6.60 6.06
CA GLN A 13 9.34 7.38 5.38
C GLN A 13 8.05 6.55 5.26
N ALA A 14 7.13 6.71 6.21
CA ALA A 14 5.95 5.85 6.36
C ALA A 14 4.98 5.86 5.15
N LEU A 15 5.05 6.87 4.29
CA LEU A 15 4.23 6.98 3.07
C LEU A 15 4.84 6.25 1.86
N VAL A 16 6.02 5.63 2.00
CA VAL A 16 6.69 4.92 0.92
C VAL A 16 6.61 3.42 1.18
N LEU A 17 6.10 2.67 0.20
CA LEU A 17 6.15 1.21 0.19
C LEU A 17 7.37 0.76 -0.64
N VAL A 18 8.13 -0.19 -0.12
CA VAL A 18 9.30 -0.76 -0.78
C VAL A 18 9.09 -2.23 -1.05
N ASN A 19 9.48 -2.65 -2.25
CA ASN A 19 9.56 -4.05 -2.61
C ASN A 19 10.98 -4.55 -2.34
N THR A 20 11.14 -5.45 -1.38
CA THR A 20 12.48 -5.89 -0.93
C THR A 20 13.00 -7.12 -1.65
N LYS A 21 12.13 -7.84 -2.36
CA LYS A 21 12.36 -9.09 -3.10
C LYS A 21 11.36 -9.16 -4.26
N PRO A 22 11.12 -10.28 -4.97
CA PRO A 22 10.06 -10.34 -5.98
C PRO A 22 8.66 -10.37 -5.34
N GLY A 23 8.26 -9.29 -4.66
CA GLY A 23 6.92 -9.15 -4.07
C GLY A 23 5.84 -8.98 -5.12
N SER A 24 4.63 -9.44 -4.80
CA SER A 24 3.51 -9.43 -5.75
C SER A 24 2.73 -8.12 -5.70
N GLY A 25 2.04 -7.80 -6.80
CA GLY A 25 1.09 -6.68 -6.81
C GLY A 25 -0.07 -6.87 -5.83
N HIS A 26 -0.42 -8.12 -5.51
CA HIS A 26 -1.43 -8.44 -4.51
C HIS A 26 -0.99 -8.01 -3.11
N ASP A 27 0.23 -8.38 -2.69
CA ASP A 27 0.79 -8.00 -1.39
C ASP A 27 0.90 -6.48 -1.25
N LEU A 28 1.23 -5.78 -2.35
CA LEU A 28 1.29 -4.32 -2.39
C LEU A 28 -0.08 -3.70 -2.11
N LEU A 29 -1.12 -4.16 -2.80
CA LEU A 29 -2.49 -3.67 -2.64
C LEU A 29 -3.03 -3.97 -1.24
N GLU A 30 -2.80 -5.18 -0.73
CA GLU A 30 -3.24 -5.57 0.60
C GLU A 30 -2.58 -4.70 1.68
N LEU A 31 -1.26 -4.48 1.58
CA LEU A 31 -0.56 -3.60 2.51
C LEU A 31 -1.09 -2.16 2.44
N ALA A 32 -1.26 -1.62 1.24
CA ALA A 32 -1.80 -0.27 1.06
C ALA A 32 -3.19 -0.11 1.69
N GLN A 33 -4.12 -1.02 1.41
CA GLN A 33 -5.47 -1.01 1.99
C GLN A 33 -5.45 -1.14 3.51
N SER A 34 -4.55 -1.96 4.07
CA SER A 34 -4.41 -2.10 5.52
C SER A 34 -3.94 -0.81 6.20
N ILE A 35 -3.08 -0.03 5.53
CA ILE A 35 -2.59 1.26 6.01
C ILE A 35 -3.71 2.30 5.99
N VAL A 36 -4.43 2.42 4.86
CA VAL A 36 -5.58 3.32 4.72
C VAL A 36 -6.59 3.05 5.83
N ARG A 37 -6.96 1.78 6.04
CA ARG A 37 -7.88 1.37 7.11
C ARG A 37 -7.34 1.71 8.50
N SER A 38 -6.08 1.40 8.78
CA SER A 38 -5.47 1.68 10.09
C SER A 38 -5.49 3.19 10.40
N VAL A 39 -5.24 4.04 9.40
CA VAL A 39 -5.24 5.50 9.58
C VAL A 39 -6.65 6.04 9.76
N ALA A 40 -7.61 5.53 8.97
CA ALA A 40 -9.02 5.88 9.13
C ALA A 40 -9.54 5.50 10.52
N GLU A 41 -9.23 4.31 11.03
CA GLU A 41 -9.64 3.87 12.36
C GLU A 41 -9.01 4.71 13.47
N ALA A 42 -7.69 4.95 13.40
CA ALA A 42 -6.95 5.62 14.47
C ALA A 42 -7.17 7.15 14.50
N PHE A 43 -7.36 7.78 13.35
CA PHE A 43 -7.36 9.23 13.22
C PHE A 43 -8.64 9.79 12.60
N GLN A 44 -9.55 8.95 12.12
CA GLN A 44 -10.76 9.36 11.39
C GLN A 44 -10.43 10.18 10.13
N ILE A 45 -9.27 9.90 9.51
CA ILE A 45 -8.79 10.52 8.28
C ILE A 45 -8.74 9.45 7.19
N GLN A 46 -9.36 9.71 6.05
CA GLN A 46 -9.24 8.87 4.86
C GLN A 46 -8.01 9.28 4.06
N LEU A 47 -7.14 8.31 3.80
CA LEU A 47 -5.98 8.51 2.93
C LEU A 47 -6.36 8.15 1.49
N GLU A 48 -6.03 9.03 0.56
CA GLU A 48 -6.11 8.75 -0.87
C GLU A 48 -4.77 8.19 -1.36
N VAL A 49 -4.83 7.20 -2.24
CA VAL A 49 -3.63 6.59 -2.84
C VAL A 49 -3.25 7.37 -4.11
N GLU A 50 -2.12 8.07 -4.10
CA GLU A 50 -1.70 8.90 -5.25
C GLU A 50 -1.14 8.09 -6.43
N VAL A 51 -0.71 6.85 -6.20
CA VAL A 51 -0.07 6.03 -7.24
C VAL A 51 -1.12 5.42 -8.18
N ARG A 52 -0.83 5.45 -9.49
CA ARG A 52 -1.68 4.83 -10.50
C ARG A 52 -1.44 3.31 -10.53
N LEU A 53 -2.52 2.55 -10.43
CA LEU A 53 -2.48 1.10 -10.56
C LEU A 53 -2.93 0.70 -11.96
N LEU A 54 -2.15 -0.17 -12.61
CA LEU A 54 -2.41 -0.67 -13.95
C LEU A 54 -2.84 -2.13 -13.85
N GLY A 55 -4.09 -2.39 -14.20
CA GLY A 55 -4.61 -3.73 -14.45
C GLY A 55 -4.23 -4.24 -15.84
N PRO A 56 -4.61 -5.48 -16.17
CA PRO A 56 -4.32 -6.08 -17.48
C PRO A 56 -4.88 -5.29 -18.67
N SER A 57 -5.96 -4.54 -18.47
CA SER A 57 -6.70 -3.85 -19.54
C SER A 57 -6.99 -2.37 -19.24
N ASP A 58 -6.85 -1.93 -18.00
CA ASP A 58 -7.40 -0.66 -17.50
C ASP A 58 -6.67 -0.14 -16.25
N LEU A 59 -7.01 1.07 -15.81
CA LEU A 59 -6.56 1.64 -14.53
C LEU A 59 -7.43 1.10 -13.40
N ILE A 60 -6.80 0.70 -12.30
CA ILE A 60 -7.50 0.27 -11.09
C ILE A 60 -7.63 1.48 -10.16
N GLU A 61 -8.86 1.77 -9.73
CA GLU A 61 -9.16 2.74 -8.69
C GLU A 61 -9.24 2.05 -7.32
N MET A 62 -8.81 2.75 -6.26
CA MET A 62 -8.80 2.28 -4.87
C MET A 62 -9.70 3.11 -3.98
#